data_AF-A0A931RIA3-F1
#
_entry.id   AF-A0A931RIA3-F1
#
_cell.length_a   1.000
_cell.length_b   1.000
_cell.length_c   1.000
_cell.angle_alpha   90.00
_cell.angle_beta   90.00
_cell.angle_gamma   90.00
#
_symmetry.space_group_name_H-M   'P 1'
#
loop_
_entity.id
_entity.type
_entity.pdbx_description
1 polymer ?
#
loop_
_entity_poly.entity_id
_entity_poly.type
_entity_poly.pdbx_seq_one_letter_code
_entity_poly.pdbx_strand_id
1 'polypeptide(L)'
;MLSGLLRKPIFWIGLIIIFIIVLIVLLFETKSTVVTSDNQQATRDKSPQSISQKQKLKPGTCLILEQKYCDLGKASEWKNPAGQVFKIVSFNLPEGVSIMAPFDGTFTYSDGPGNLIDPNAPAAVVYKPVTKTDQTNLTFMVTGDIEFDKEQTIIKKGDQIARAGNTGFKVLGGTVAALVTKIENSKTINDENLFNIILNKK
;
A
#
# COMPACT_ATOMS: atom_id res chain seq x y z
N MET A 1 13.45 -41.36 39.74
CA MET A 1 13.70 -39.93 40.09
C MET A 1 12.94 -39.04 39.12
N LEU A 2 11.62 -38.90 39.26
CA LEU A 2 10.79 -38.08 38.35
C LEU A 2 9.78 -37.20 39.10
N SER A 3 10.02 -36.91 40.38
CA SER A 3 9.08 -36.22 41.27
C SER A 3 9.51 -34.80 41.65
N GLY A 4 10.70 -34.35 41.22
CA GLY A 4 11.26 -33.04 41.61
C GLY A 4 10.96 -31.87 40.65
N LEU A 5 10.58 -32.14 39.40
CA LEU A 5 10.35 -31.08 38.39
C LEU A 5 8.91 -30.54 38.38
N LEU A 6 7.94 -31.27 38.94
CA LEU A 6 6.50 -30.93 38.89
C LEU A 6 6.02 -29.91 39.93
N ARG A 7 6.89 -29.46 40.86
CA ARG A 7 6.53 -28.54 41.95
C ARG A 7 6.98 -27.09 41.76
N LYS A 8 7.63 -26.75 40.64
CA LYS A 8 8.03 -25.36 40.37
C LYS A 8 6.90 -24.63 39.61
N PRO A 9 6.38 -23.49 40.11
CA PRO A 9 5.25 -22.78 39.49
C PRO A 9 5.55 -22.32 38.05
N ILE A 10 6.84 -22.15 37.73
CA ILE A 10 7.32 -21.76 36.39
C ILE A 10 7.04 -22.85 35.34
N PHE A 11 7.08 -24.13 35.73
CA PHE A 11 6.81 -25.23 34.81
C PHE A 11 5.33 -25.30 34.41
N TRP A 12 4.43 -24.97 35.34
CA TRP A 12 2.99 -24.87 35.08
C TRP A 12 2.64 -23.69 34.18
N ILE A 13 3.33 -22.55 34.33
CA ILE A 13 3.14 -21.36 33.48
C ILE A 13 3.50 -21.67 32.01
N GLY A 14 4.60 -22.41 31.77
CA GLY A 14 4.97 -22.82 30.42
C GLY A 14 3.93 -23.72 29.76
N LEU A 15 3.37 -24.67 30.50
CA LEU A 15 2.32 -25.58 30.03
C LEU A 15 1.01 -24.84 29.74
N ILE A 16 0.65 -23.86 30.56
CA ILE A 16 -0.55 -23.01 30.35
C ILE A 16 -0.40 -22.14 29.10
N ILE A 17 0.77 -21.54 28.85
CA ILE A 17 1.01 -20.73 27.65
C ILE A 17 0.91 -21.57 26.38
N ILE A 18 1.48 -22.77 26.37
CA ILE A 18 1.38 -23.69 25.23
C ILE A 18 -0.09 -24.07 24.98
N PHE A 19 -0.84 -24.36 26.04
CA PHE A 19 -2.26 -24.71 25.91
C PHE A 19 -3.09 -23.54 25.35
N ILE A 20 -2.81 -22.30 25.76
CA ILE A 20 -3.48 -21.09 25.23
C ILE A 20 -3.17 -20.91 23.74
N ILE A 21 -1.92 -21.09 23.32
CA ILE A 21 -1.54 -20.96 21.90
C ILE A 21 -2.27 -22.02 21.05
N VAL A 22 -2.33 -23.27 21.51
CA VAL A 22 -3.08 -24.34 20.82
C VAL A 22 -4.58 -24.01 20.75
N LEU A 23 -5.16 -23.45 21.81
CA LEU A 23 -6.56 -23.07 21.85
C LEU A 23 -6.88 -21.91 20.88
N ILE A 24 -5.96 -20.95 20.75
CA ILE A 24 -6.09 -19.85 19.77
C ILE A 24 -6.04 -20.41 18.34
N VAL A 25 -5.10 -21.31 18.04
CA VAL A 25 -4.99 -21.94 16.70
C VAL A 25 -6.26 -22.73 16.37
N LEU A 26 -6.83 -23.48 17.32
CA LEU A 26 -8.08 -24.22 17.14
C LEU A 26 -9.31 -23.31 16.93
N LEU A 27 -9.32 -22.10 17.51
CA LEU A 27 -10.40 -21.13 17.30
C LEU A 27 -10.36 -20.48 15.90
N PHE A 28 -9.22 -20.50 15.22
CA PHE A 28 -9.08 -19.91 13.87
C PHE A 28 -9.49 -20.85 12.72
N GLU A 29 -9.75 -22.14 12.96
CA GLU A 29 -10.06 -23.10 11.89
C GLU A 29 -11.56 -23.32 11.56
N THR A 30 -12.51 -22.59 12.16
CA THR A 30 -13.95 -22.88 11.96
C THR A 30 -14.77 -21.79 11.27
N LYS A 31 -14.19 -21.04 10.31
CA LYS A 31 -15.00 -20.26 9.36
C LYS A 31 -14.43 -20.26 7.95
N SER A 32 -14.70 -21.33 7.22
CA SER A 32 -14.92 -21.28 5.77
C SER A 32 -15.88 -22.40 5.39
N THR A 33 -17.15 -22.19 5.68
CA THR A 33 -18.24 -23.01 5.16
C THR A 33 -18.29 -22.80 3.65
N VAL A 34 -17.85 -23.81 2.90
CA VAL A 34 -18.10 -23.94 1.47
C VAL A 34 -19.61 -24.08 1.28
N VAL A 35 -20.25 -23.03 0.75
CA VAL A 35 -21.63 -23.15 0.25
C VAL A 35 -21.55 -23.66 -1.17
N THR A 36 -21.70 -24.97 -1.32
CA THR A 36 -22.10 -25.62 -2.56
C THR A 36 -23.57 -25.27 -2.82
N SER A 37 -23.89 -24.73 -4.00
CA SER A 37 -25.26 -24.66 -4.50
C SER A 37 -25.24 -25.02 -5.98
N ASP A 38 -25.63 -26.26 -6.28
CA ASP A 38 -25.94 -26.72 -7.63
C ASP A 38 -27.45 -26.69 -7.88
N ASN A 39 -27.75 -26.41 -9.15
CA ASN A 39 -28.97 -26.67 -9.93
C ASN A 39 -30.08 -25.61 -10.14
N GLN A 40 -29.94 -24.95 -11.31
CA GLN A 40 -30.84 -24.97 -12.48
C GLN A 40 -32.30 -24.49 -12.34
N GLN A 41 -32.70 -23.47 -13.12
CA GLN A 41 -33.41 -23.67 -14.41
C GLN A 41 -33.58 -22.34 -15.19
N ALA A 42 -33.69 -22.48 -16.51
CA ALA A 42 -33.52 -21.48 -17.56
C ALA A 42 -34.61 -20.41 -17.70
N THR A 43 -34.20 -19.20 -18.07
CA THR A 43 -34.86 -18.37 -19.09
C THR A 43 -33.82 -17.54 -19.87
N ARG A 44 -33.90 -17.61 -21.20
CA ARG A 44 -33.14 -16.77 -22.16
C ARG A 44 -33.29 -15.29 -21.80
N ASP A 45 -32.19 -14.54 -21.76
CA ASP A 45 -31.85 -13.46 -22.69
C ASP A 45 -30.69 -12.62 -22.11
N LYS A 46 -29.80 -12.15 -22.99
CA LYS A 46 -28.60 -11.33 -22.72
C LYS A 46 -27.53 -11.92 -21.80
N SER A 47 -26.56 -12.56 -22.44
CA SER A 47 -25.19 -12.67 -21.96
C SER A 47 -24.69 -11.31 -21.45
N PRO A 48 -24.31 -11.15 -20.17
CA PRO A 48 -23.32 -10.17 -19.81
C PRO A 48 -22.01 -10.73 -20.34
N GLN A 49 -21.57 -10.21 -21.49
CA GLN A 49 -20.15 -10.20 -21.82
C GLN A 49 -19.45 -9.55 -20.63
N SER A 50 -18.93 -10.38 -19.73
CA SER A 50 -17.90 -10.01 -18.78
C SER A 50 -16.66 -9.69 -19.61
N ILE A 51 -16.63 -8.46 -20.12
CA ILE A 51 -15.43 -7.84 -20.66
C ILE A 51 -14.53 -7.59 -19.45
N SER A 52 -13.85 -8.64 -19.01
CA SER A 52 -12.55 -8.50 -18.36
C SER A 52 -11.53 -8.12 -19.44
N GLN A 53 -11.73 -6.98 -20.10
CA GLN A 53 -10.59 -6.24 -20.62
C GLN A 53 -10.08 -5.45 -19.43
N LYS A 54 -9.03 -5.98 -18.80
CA LYS A 54 -8.12 -5.22 -17.95
C LYS A 54 -7.54 -4.13 -18.84
N GLN A 55 -8.28 -3.02 -18.99
CA GLN A 55 -7.89 -1.92 -19.86
C GLN A 55 -6.53 -1.45 -19.34
N LYS A 56 -5.52 -1.49 -20.21
CA LYS A 56 -4.16 -1.14 -19.84
C LYS A 56 -4.18 0.34 -19.41
N LEU A 57 -4.17 0.56 -18.10
CA LEU A 57 -4.09 1.88 -17.49
C LEU A 57 -2.89 2.62 -18.10
N LYS A 58 -3.13 3.85 -18.55
CA LYS A 58 -2.10 4.70 -19.14
C LYS A 58 -1.85 5.89 -18.21
N PRO A 59 -0.64 6.04 -17.66
CA PRO A 59 -0.27 7.23 -16.92
C PRO A 59 -0.50 8.51 -17.72
N GLY A 60 -1.06 9.52 -17.06
CA GLY A 60 -1.11 10.89 -17.55
C GLY A 60 0.23 11.61 -17.39
N THR A 61 0.23 12.93 -17.60
CA THR A 61 1.43 13.77 -17.48
C THR A 61 2.07 13.74 -16.10
N CYS A 62 1.27 13.54 -15.05
CA CYS A 62 1.75 13.41 -13.67
C CYS A 62 2.35 12.04 -13.32
N LEU A 63 2.40 11.10 -14.27
CA LEU A 63 2.97 9.74 -14.16
C LEU A 63 2.29 8.77 -13.19
N ILE A 64 1.59 9.27 -12.18
CA ILE A 64 1.05 8.44 -11.09
C ILE A 64 -0.47 8.25 -11.16
N LEU A 65 -1.16 9.02 -12.01
CA LEU A 65 -2.62 8.98 -12.21
C LEU A 65 -2.97 9.12 -13.69
N GLU A 66 -4.20 8.76 -14.06
CA GLU A 66 -4.74 9.08 -15.38
C GLU A 66 -4.81 10.61 -15.59
N GLN A 67 -4.77 11.05 -16.85
CA GLN A 67 -4.69 12.48 -17.19
C GLN A 67 -5.77 13.34 -16.52
N LYS A 68 -7.01 12.85 -16.45
CA LYS A 68 -8.16 13.55 -15.85
C LYS A 68 -8.00 13.87 -14.35
N TYR A 69 -7.06 13.22 -13.66
CA TYR A 69 -6.83 13.43 -12.23
C TYR A 69 -5.53 14.19 -11.92
N CYS A 70 -4.68 14.45 -12.92
CA CYS A 70 -3.38 15.09 -12.69
C CYS A 70 -3.50 16.51 -12.12
N ASP A 71 -4.56 17.25 -12.45
CA ASP A 71 -4.77 18.62 -11.97
C ASP A 71 -5.39 18.69 -10.55
N LEU A 72 -5.68 17.54 -9.92
CA LEU A 72 -6.25 17.49 -8.57
C LEU A 72 -5.20 17.61 -7.46
N GLY A 73 -3.91 17.57 -7.82
CA GLY A 73 -2.80 17.60 -6.87
C GLY A 73 -2.67 18.95 -6.15
N LYS A 74 -2.56 18.90 -4.82
CA LYS A 74 -2.28 20.06 -3.97
C LYS A 74 -0.96 19.87 -3.23
N ALA A 75 -0.04 20.79 -3.42
CA ALA A 75 1.22 20.80 -2.69
C ALA A 75 0.99 21.17 -1.22
N SER A 76 1.67 20.46 -0.33
CA SER A 76 1.77 20.79 1.09
C SER A 76 3.15 20.41 1.61
N GLU A 77 3.46 20.86 2.83
CA GLU A 77 4.66 20.47 3.55
C GLU A 77 4.28 19.63 4.77
N TRP A 78 5.10 18.61 5.04
CA TRP A 78 5.00 17.79 6.24
C TRP A 78 6.34 17.75 6.94
N LYS A 79 6.32 17.92 8.26
CA LYS A 79 7.52 17.85 9.10
C LYS A 79 7.56 16.51 9.80
N ASN A 80 8.61 15.73 9.55
CA ASN A 80 8.79 14.44 10.22
C ASN A 80 9.14 14.63 11.72
N PRO A 81 9.06 13.57 12.54
CA PRO A 81 9.41 13.66 13.96
C PRO A 81 10.85 14.12 14.24
N ALA A 82 11.78 13.91 13.31
CA ALA A 82 13.16 14.39 13.39
C ALA A 82 13.31 15.88 13.00
N GLY A 83 12.21 16.56 12.67
CA GLY A 83 12.17 17.97 12.34
C GLY A 83 12.51 18.33 10.89
N GLN A 84 12.72 17.35 10.02
CA GLN A 84 12.94 17.54 8.59
C GLN A 84 11.62 17.81 7.87
N VAL A 85 11.63 18.78 6.96
CA VAL A 85 10.47 19.15 6.15
C VAL A 85 10.53 18.43 4.81
N PHE A 86 9.40 17.84 4.42
CA PHE A 86 9.20 17.20 3.13
C PHE A 86 8.01 17.81 2.39
N LYS A 87 8.17 18.03 1.09
CA LYS A 87 7.08 18.36 0.18
C LYS A 87 6.25 17.13 -0.17
N ILE A 88 4.94 17.30 -0.18
CA ILE A 88 3.96 16.24 -0.43
C ILE A 88 2.89 16.76 -1.40
N VAL A 89 2.37 15.87 -2.25
CA VAL A 89 1.21 16.15 -3.10
C VAL A 89 0.01 15.37 -2.59
N SER A 90 -1.01 16.08 -2.11
CA SER A 90 -2.27 15.48 -1.66
C SER A 90 -3.33 15.53 -2.76
N PHE A 91 -4.13 14.48 -2.87
CA PHE A 91 -5.21 14.34 -3.84
C PHE A 91 -6.52 13.97 -3.13
N ASN A 92 -7.64 14.47 -3.64
CA ASN A 92 -8.97 13.96 -3.33
C ASN A 92 -9.44 13.12 -4.52
N LEU A 93 -9.15 11.83 -4.47
CA LEU A 93 -9.46 10.90 -5.56
C LEU A 93 -10.81 10.22 -5.31
N PRO A 94 -11.63 10.02 -6.36
CA PRO A 94 -12.75 9.09 -6.30
C PRO A 94 -12.29 7.66 -5.97
N GLU A 95 -13.19 6.87 -5.38
CA GLU A 95 -12.97 5.44 -5.14
C GLU A 95 -12.56 4.70 -6.42
N GLY A 96 -11.67 3.73 -6.28
CA GLY A 96 -11.23 2.83 -7.34
C GLY A 96 -10.22 3.43 -8.31
N VAL A 97 -9.87 4.72 -8.19
CA VAL A 97 -8.84 5.33 -9.05
C VAL A 97 -7.49 4.66 -8.84
N SER A 98 -6.96 4.09 -9.91
CA SER A 98 -5.65 3.45 -9.92
C SER A 98 -4.52 4.46 -9.76
N ILE A 99 -3.58 4.10 -8.90
CA ILE A 99 -2.35 4.84 -8.62
C ILE A 99 -1.20 4.04 -9.21
N MET A 100 -0.39 4.67 -10.06
CA MET A 100 0.61 4.02 -10.89
C MET A 100 2.04 4.34 -10.42
N ALA A 101 2.96 3.41 -10.66
CA ALA A 101 4.37 3.60 -10.35
C ALA A 101 5.02 4.63 -11.31
N PRO A 102 5.73 5.66 -10.80
CA PRO A 102 6.37 6.65 -11.65
C PRO A 102 7.66 6.13 -12.32
N PHE A 103 8.23 5.04 -11.79
CA PHE A 103 9.47 4.41 -12.28
C PHE A 103 9.49 2.90 -11.99
N ASP A 104 10.35 2.17 -12.68
CA ASP A 104 10.66 0.77 -12.41
C ASP A 104 11.28 0.59 -11.02
N GLY A 105 10.88 -0.44 -10.29
CA GLY A 105 11.50 -0.72 -9.01
C GLY A 105 10.96 -1.92 -8.24
N THR A 106 11.33 -1.95 -6.95
CA THR A 106 10.81 -2.92 -5.98
C THR A 106 9.65 -2.31 -5.22
N PHE A 107 8.55 -3.03 -5.10
CA PHE A 107 7.35 -2.60 -4.40
C PHE A 107 7.20 -3.29 -3.05
N THR A 108 6.79 -2.51 -2.06
CA THR A 108 6.36 -3.00 -0.75
C THR A 108 5.13 -2.23 -0.33
N TYR A 109 4.24 -2.87 0.43
CA TYR A 109 3.11 -2.19 1.04
C TYR A 109 2.99 -2.55 2.52
N SER A 110 2.23 -1.73 3.24
CA SER A 110 1.85 -1.93 4.63
C SER A 110 0.36 -1.61 4.74
N ASP A 111 -0.41 -2.53 5.33
CA ASP A 111 -1.83 -2.37 5.63
C ASP A 111 -2.06 -1.56 6.94
N GLY A 112 -1.00 -1.00 7.56
CA GLY A 112 -1.00 -0.38 8.90
C GLY A 112 0.30 -0.60 9.69
N PRO A 113 0.35 -0.19 10.98
CA PRO A 113 1.49 0.42 11.70
C PRO A 113 2.88 0.28 11.04
N GLY A 114 3.40 1.41 10.55
CA GLY A 114 4.78 1.45 10.02
C GLY A 114 5.12 2.59 9.06
N ASN A 115 4.13 3.39 8.67
CA ASN A 115 4.35 4.54 7.78
C ASN A 115 4.85 5.78 8.55
N LEU A 116 5.76 6.52 7.92
CA LEU A 116 6.35 7.75 8.44
C LEU A 116 5.37 8.92 8.52
N ILE A 117 4.44 9.05 7.56
CA ILE A 117 3.53 10.21 7.47
C ILE A 117 2.38 10.11 8.47
N ASP A 118 1.72 8.97 8.49
CA ASP A 118 0.69 8.61 9.46
C ASP A 118 0.84 7.11 9.76
N PRO A 119 1.18 6.73 11.00
CA PRO A 119 1.46 5.34 11.33
C PRO A 119 0.26 4.43 11.11
N ASN A 120 -0.98 4.94 11.17
CA ASN A 120 -2.19 4.15 10.99
C ASN A 120 -2.64 4.07 9.54
N ALA A 121 -2.05 4.87 8.65
CA ALA A 121 -2.41 4.89 7.24
C ALA A 121 -1.71 3.75 6.48
N PRO A 122 -2.42 3.01 5.63
CA PRO A 122 -1.79 2.09 4.71
C PRO A 122 -0.87 2.84 3.75
N ALA A 123 0.21 2.19 3.33
CA ALA A 123 1.23 2.79 2.47
C ALA A 123 1.67 1.84 1.37
N ALA A 124 1.79 2.37 0.15
CA ALA A 124 2.45 1.75 -0.99
C ALA A 124 3.79 2.45 -1.22
N VAL A 125 4.87 1.68 -1.38
CA VAL A 125 6.22 2.22 -1.56
C VAL A 125 6.92 1.54 -2.72
N VAL A 126 7.49 2.34 -3.63
CA VAL A 126 8.33 1.88 -4.74
C VAL A 126 9.76 2.41 -4.55
N TYR A 127 10.73 1.50 -4.52
CA TYR A 127 12.15 1.80 -4.42
C TYR A 127 12.82 1.61 -5.78
N LYS A 128 13.49 2.65 -6.27
CA LYS A 128 14.29 2.55 -7.49
C LYS A 128 15.57 1.77 -7.21
N PRO A 129 15.91 0.73 -8.00
CA PRO A 129 17.12 -0.03 -7.81
C PRO A 129 18.34 0.84 -8.14
N VAL A 130 19.31 0.86 -7.22
CA VAL A 130 20.62 1.47 -7.45
C VAL A 130 21.43 0.55 -8.36
N THR A 131 21.97 1.10 -9.45
CA THR A 131 22.76 0.34 -10.44
C THR A 131 24.14 0.98 -10.62
N LYS A 132 25.03 0.30 -11.35
CA LYS A 132 26.36 0.85 -11.69
C LYS A 132 26.27 2.15 -12.51
N THR A 133 25.23 2.28 -13.33
CA THR A 133 25.02 3.40 -14.26
C THR A 133 24.09 4.48 -13.70
N ASP A 134 23.35 4.17 -12.65
CA ASP A 134 22.40 5.09 -12.02
C ASP A 134 22.45 4.89 -10.50
N GLN A 135 23.15 5.80 -9.83
CA GLN A 135 23.30 5.79 -8.38
C GLN A 135 22.17 6.54 -7.65
N THR A 136 21.13 6.96 -8.38
CA THR A 136 20.01 7.70 -7.79
C THR A 136 19.14 6.76 -6.96
N ASN A 137 19.21 6.89 -5.65
CA ASN A 137 18.34 6.16 -4.73
C ASN A 137 17.04 6.94 -4.56
N LEU A 138 16.02 6.59 -5.35
CA LEU A 138 14.68 7.21 -5.31
C LEU A 138 13.69 6.34 -4.57
N THR A 139 12.84 6.97 -3.77
CA THR A 139 11.69 6.35 -3.12
C THR A 139 10.43 7.13 -3.49
N PHE A 140 9.40 6.42 -3.94
CA PHE A 140 8.06 6.96 -4.13
C PHE A 140 7.12 6.28 -3.14
N MET A 141 6.42 7.07 -2.34
CA MET A 141 5.47 6.60 -1.36
C MET A 141 4.10 7.22 -1.63
N VAL A 142 3.06 6.41 -1.48
CA VAL A 142 1.67 6.84 -1.46
C VAL A 142 1.02 6.31 -0.20
N THR A 143 0.25 7.14 0.47
CA THR A 143 -0.45 6.82 1.72
C THR A 143 -1.84 7.44 1.74
N GLY A 144 -2.74 6.90 2.56
CA GLY A 144 -4.06 7.46 2.80
C GLY A 144 -5.15 6.40 2.75
N ASP A 145 -6.31 6.79 2.23
CA ASP A 145 -7.40 5.86 1.91
C ASP A 145 -7.04 5.12 0.62
N ILE A 146 -6.24 4.06 0.74
CA ILE A 146 -5.74 3.27 -0.39
C ILE A 146 -5.89 1.77 -0.16
N GLU A 147 -6.07 1.04 -1.26
CA GLU A 147 -6.19 -0.41 -1.33
C GLU A 147 -5.11 -0.99 -2.24
N PHE A 148 -4.68 -2.22 -1.97
CA PHE A 148 -3.62 -2.89 -2.75
C PHE A 148 -4.11 -4.19 -3.37
N ASP A 149 -3.60 -4.50 -4.56
CA ASP A 149 -3.66 -5.85 -5.11
C ASP A 149 -2.38 -6.59 -4.66
N LYS A 150 -2.56 -7.58 -3.78
CA LYS A 150 -1.45 -8.27 -3.10
C LYS A 150 -0.80 -9.28 -4.03
N GLU A 151 0.21 -8.91 -4.82
CA GLU A 151 0.95 -9.96 -5.60
C GLU A 151 2.29 -9.57 -6.26
N GLN A 152 2.71 -8.30 -6.27
CA GLN A 152 3.89 -7.91 -7.08
C GLN A 152 5.02 -7.31 -6.24
N THR A 153 6.19 -7.94 -6.23
CA THR A 153 7.39 -7.38 -5.58
C THR A 153 8.25 -6.55 -6.53
N ILE A 154 8.19 -6.82 -7.83
CA ILE A 154 8.87 -6.04 -8.87
C ILE A 154 7.82 -5.37 -9.74
N ILE A 155 7.94 -4.05 -9.90
CA ILE A 155 6.95 -3.20 -10.56
C ILE A 155 7.63 -2.40 -11.67
N LYS A 156 6.94 -2.27 -12.80
CA LYS A 156 7.36 -1.42 -13.92
C LYS A 156 6.71 -0.05 -13.86
N LYS A 157 7.35 0.95 -14.46
CA LYS A 157 6.76 2.26 -14.63
C LYS A 157 5.38 2.13 -15.30
N GLY A 158 4.37 2.71 -14.66
CA GLY A 158 2.98 2.70 -15.10
C GLY A 158 2.16 1.53 -14.57
N ASP A 159 2.77 0.54 -13.91
CA ASP A 159 2.00 -0.52 -13.24
C ASP A 159 1.23 0.07 -12.05
N GLN A 160 0.04 -0.48 -11.80
CA GLN A 160 -0.77 -0.08 -10.66
C GLN A 160 -0.15 -0.59 -9.37
N ILE A 161 0.04 0.29 -8.40
CA ILE A 161 0.60 -0.03 -7.08
C ILE A 161 -0.45 0.04 -5.97
N ALA A 162 -1.53 0.80 -6.19
CA ALA A 162 -2.65 0.94 -5.28
C ALA A 162 -3.89 1.45 -6.03
N ARG A 163 -5.05 1.43 -5.37
CA ARG A 163 -6.26 2.16 -5.75
C ARG A 163 -6.69 3.09 -4.62
N ALA A 164 -7.36 4.19 -4.93
CA ALA A 164 -8.04 4.99 -3.93
C ALA A 164 -9.20 4.19 -3.31
N GLY A 165 -9.26 4.15 -1.98
CA GLY A 165 -10.34 3.53 -1.20
C GLY A 165 -11.50 4.49 -0.96
N ASN A 166 -12.43 4.05 -0.11
CA ASN A 166 -13.61 4.82 0.32
C ASN A 166 -13.95 4.56 1.80
N THR A 167 -12.93 4.36 2.63
CA THR A 167 -13.09 4.20 4.08
C THR A 167 -13.35 5.54 4.79
N GLY A 168 -13.11 6.66 4.11
CA GLY A 168 -13.22 8.02 4.64
C GLY A 168 -11.95 8.49 5.35
N PHE A 169 -10.86 7.72 5.25
CA PHE A 169 -9.56 8.09 5.81
C PHE A 169 -9.00 9.34 5.11
N LYS A 170 -8.36 10.23 5.88
CA LYS A 170 -7.76 11.45 5.35
C LYS A 170 -6.35 11.61 5.85
N VAL A 171 -5.46 12.01 4.94
CA VAL A 171 -4.06 12.30 5.23
C VAL A 171 -3.69 13.64 4.60
N LEU A 172 -3.12 14.53 5.41
CA LEU A 172 -2.57 15.82 4.96
C LEU A 172 -3.50 16.61 4.02
N GLY A 173 -4.79 16.68 4.38
CA GLY A 173 -5.81 17.44 3.64
C GLY A 173 -6.36 16.79 2.37
N GLY A 174 -5.97 15.55 2.06
CA GLY A 174 -6.52 14.73 0.96
C GLY A 174 -7.01 13.36 1.41
N THR A 175 -7.58 12.59 0.49
CA THR A 175 -7.81 11.15 0.68
C THR A 175 -6.52 10.36 0.45
N VAL A 176 -5.63 10.85 -0.41
CA VAL A 176 -4.34 10.24 -0.72
C VAL A 176 -3.24 11.29 -0.67
N ALA A 177 -2.06 10.94 -0.18
CA ALA A 177 -0.85 11.76 -0.20
C ALA A 177 0.31 11.01 -0.86
N ALA A 178 1.03 11.69 -1.74
CA ALA A 178 2.21 11.20 -2.44
C ALA A 178 3.46 11.96 -1.99
N LEU A 179 4.51 11.22 -1.67
CA LEU A 179 5.83 11.72 -1.30
C LEU A 179 6.88 11.08 -2.20
N VAL A 180 7.80 11.89 -2.72
CA VAL A 180 8.97 11.41 -3.45
C VAL A 180 10.23 11.96 -2.82
N THR A 181 11.16 11.06 -2.54
CA THR A 181 12.44 11.39 -1.91
C THR A 181 13.60 10.73 -2.63
N LYS A 182 14.79 11.29 -2.42
CA LYS A 182 16.06 10.73 -2.82
C LYS A 182 17.05 10.75 -1.66
N ILE A 183 18.08 9.91 -1.72
CA ILE A 183 19.23 10.00 -0.82
C ILE A 183 20.34 10.80 -1.50
N GLU A 184 20.75 11.90 -0.88
CA GLU A 184 21.87 12.73 -1.30
C GLU A 184 22.74 13.06 -0.08
N ASN A 185 24.06 12.82 -0.17
CA ASN A 185 25.00 13.04 0.94
C ASN A 185 24.55 12.38 2.26
N SER A 186 24.06 11.14 2.18
CA SER A 186 23.50 10.37 3.31
C SER A 186 22.27 10.99 3.98
N LYS A 187 21.60 11.95 3.32
CA LYS A 187 20.35 12.56 3.79
C LYS A 187 19.21 12.23 2.84
N THR A 188 18.06 11.90 3.41
CA THR A 188 16.80 11.83 2.66
C THR A 188 16.28 13.23 2.43
N ILE A 189 16.12 13.61 1.16
CA ILE A 189 15.58 14.91 0.75
C ILE A 189 14.50 14.72 -0.32
N ASN A 190 13.71 15.75 -0.62
CA ASN A 190 12.75 15.68 -1.72
C ASN A 190 13.46 15.56 -3.09
N ASP A 191 12.87 14.76 -3.98
CA ASP A 191 13.20 14.87 -5.41
C ASP A 191 12.30 15.94 -6.06
N GLU A 192 12.86 17.15 -6.25
CA GLU A 192 12.10 18.31 -6.74
C GLU A 192 11.57 18.11 -8.17
N ASN A 193 12.31 17.39 -9.02
CA ASN A 193 11.91 17.17 -10.41
C ASN A 193 10.66 16.28 -10.45
N LEU A 194 10.73 15.10 -9.85
CA LEU A 194 9.61 14.17 -9.83
C LEU A 194 8.44 14.70 -9.00
N PHE A 195 8.70 15.48 -7.95
CA PHE A 195 7.66 16.20 -7.22
C PHE A 195 6.87 17.14 -8.13
N ASN A 196 7.56 17.98 -8.93
CA ASN A 196 6.90 18.92 -9.84
C ASN A 196 6.13 18.22 -10.96
N ILE A 197 6.66 17.09 -11.46
CA ILE A 197 5.95 16.22 -12.41
C ILE A 197 4.66 15.69 -11.78
N ILE A 198 4.73 15.10 -10.58
CA ILE A 198 3.56 14.56 -9.87
C ILE A 198 2.52 15.64 -9.59
N LEU A 199 2.97 16.84 -9.20
CA LEU A 199 2.11 18.00 -8.96
C LEU A 199 1.48 18.56 -10.26
N ASN A 200 1.95 18.12 -11.43
CA ASN A 200 1.53 18.58 -12.76
C ASN A 200 1.68 20.11 -12.96
N LYS A 201 2.66 20.73 -12.32
CA LYS A 201 2.99 22.15 -12.58
C LYS A 201 3.97 22.24 -13.74
N LYS A 202 3.52 22.86 -14.83
CA LYS A 202 4.34 23.30 -15.96
C LYS A 202 5.03 24.62 -15.65
#